data_AF-A0A916JKL1-F1
#
_entry.id   AF-A0A916JKL1-F1
#
_cell.length_a   1.000
_cell.length_b   1.000
_cell.length_c   1.000
_cell.angle_alpha   90.00
_cell.angle_beta   90.00
_cell.angle_gamma   90.00
#
_symmetry.space_group_name_H-M   'P 1'
#
loop_
_entity.id
_entity.type
_entity.pdbx_description
1 polymer ?
#
loop_
_entity_poly.entity_id
_entity_poly.type
_entity_poly.pdbx_seq_one_letter_code
_entity_poly.pdbx_strand_id
1 'polypeptide(L)'
;MKHFLFLVLVSVSFFACSEPRDDRATALCECHKDLGRIDPETDLELMNYVADSCKTLYIEILTELEDKPEEKAKFDEAYEFCQNEK
;
A
#
# COMPACT_ATOMS: atom_id res chain seq x y z
N MET A 1 -12.26 2.18 50.27
CA MET A 1 -11.13 2.59 49.40
C MET A 1 -10.50 1.34 48.78
N LYS A 2 -11.07 0.77 47.71
CA LYS A 2 -10.49 -0.43 47.05
C LYS A 2 -10.94 -0.64 45.59
N HIS A 3 -11.43 0.41 44.93
CA HIS A 3 -11.86 0.32 43.52
C HIS A 3 -11.30 1.46 42.66
N PHE A 4 -10.26 2.15 43.11
CA PHE A 4 -9.64 3.26 42.37
C PHE A 4 -8.32 2.89 41.67
N LEU A 5 -7.88 1.63 41.75
CA LEU A 5 -6.63 1.17 41.13
C LEU A 5 -6.82 0.48 39.77
N PHE A 6 -8.06 0.25 39.33
CA PHE A 6 -8.32 -0.47 38.07
C PHE A 6 -8.54 0.45 36.85
N LEU A 7 -8.63 1.76 37.07
CA LEU A 7 -8.96 2.73 36.01
C LEU A 7 -7.73 3.29 35.27
N VAL A 8 -6.51 2.92 35.69
CA VAL A 8 -5.25 3.42 35.10
C VAL A 8 -4.68 2.49 34.03
N LEU A 9 -5.18 1.25 33.92
CA LEU A 9 -4.67 0.23 32.98
C LEU A 9 -5.30 0.25 31.58
N VAL A 10 -6.29 1.11 31.32
CA VAL A 10 -6.92 1.27 29.99
C VAL A 10 -6.26 2.41 29.20
N SER A 11 -5.02 2.76 29.53
CA SER A 11 -4.29 3.88 28.91
C SER A 11 -3.22 3.49 27.90
N VAL A 12 -3.03 2.20 27.55
CA VAL A 12 -1.86 1.78 26.73
C VAL A 12 -2.17 0.90 25.51
N SER A 13 -3.42 0.46 25.27
CA SER A 13 -3.66 -0.64 24.32
C SER A 13 -4.22 -0.27 22.93
N PHE A 14 -4.17 0.99 22.49
CA PHE A 14 -4.73 1.39 21.18
C PHE A 14 -3.74 2.02 20.18
N PHE A 15 -2.43 1.87 20.39
CA PHE A 15 -1.49 1.94 19.27
C PHE A 15 -1.36 0.54 18.66
N ALA A 16 -2.46 0.03 18.09
CA ALA A 16 -2.31 -0.93 17.01
C ALA A 16 -1.55 -0.16 15.91
N CYS A 17 -0.39 -0.66 15.49
CA CYS A 17 0.28 -0.20 14.28
C CYS A 17 -0.77 -0.21 13.16
N SER A 18 -1.33 0.95 12.82
CA SER A 18 -2.12 1.08 11.60
C SER A 18 -1.15 0.76 10.47
N GLU A 19 -1.48 -0.25 9.66
CA GLU A 19 -0.71 -0.58 8.46
C GLU A 19 -0.42 0.70 7.67
N PRO A 20 0.80 0.88 7.14
CA PRO A 20 1.11 2.03 6.32
C PRO A 20 0.12 2.10 5.15
N ARG A 21 -0.69 3.16 5.10
CA ARG A 21 -1.79 3.29 4.13
C ARG A 21 -1.58 4.53 3.28
N ASP A 22 -1.44 4.30 1.98
CA ASP A 22 -1.47 5.32 0.93
C ASP A 22 -2.34 4.80 -0.21
N ASP A 23 -3.30 5.62 -0.66
CA ASP A 23 -4.28 5.21 -1.66
C ASP A 23 -3.62 4.93 -3.03
N ARG A 24 -2.55 5.65 -3.36
CA ARG A 24 -1.78 5.44 -4.59
C ARG A 24 -0.97 4.16 -4.52
N ALA A 25 -0.36 3.87 -3.38
CA ALA A 25 0.33 2.61 -3.12
C ALA A 25 -0.63 1.41 -3.23
N THR A 26 -1.84 1.56 -2.67
CA THR A 26 -2.91 0.55 -2.76
C THR A 26 -3.29 0.31 -4.22
N ALA A 27 -3.57 1.36 -4.99
CA ALA A 27 -3.94 1.26 -6.40
C ALA A 27 -2.84 0.61 -7.26
N LEU A 28 -1.58 1.01 -7.07
CA LEU A 28 -0.45 0.42 -7.80
C LEU A 28 -0.24 -1.06 -7.43
N CYS A 29 -0.37 -1.39 -6.15
CA CYS A 29 -0.25 -2.76 -5.68
C CYS A 29 -1.38 -3.64 -6.23
N GLU A 30 -2.62 -3.16 -6.25
CA GLU A 30 -3.75 -3.86 -6.87
C GLU A 30 -3.51 -4.07 -8.38
N CYS A 31 -3.00 -3.07 -9.08
CA CYS A 31 -2.63 -3.21 -10.50
C CYS A 31 -1.62 -4.35 -10.72
N HIS A 32 -0.57 -4.42 -9.90
CA HIS A 32 0.40 -5.51 -9.99
C HIS A 32 -0.16 -6.87 -9.55
N LYS A 33 -1.07 -6.91 -8.58
CA LYS A 33 -1.80 -8.14 -8.20
C LYS A 33 -2.66 -8.62 -9.36
N ASP A 34 -3.34 -7.73 -10.08
CA ASP A 34 -4.12 -8.07 -11.27
C ASP A 34 -3.23 -8.56 -12.42
N LEU A 35 -2.09 -7.91 -12.64
CA LEU A 35 -1.09 -8.40 -13.59
C LEU A 35 -0.64 -9.83 -13.27
N GLY A 36 -0.37 -10.12 -12.00
CA GLY A 36 0.05 -11.46 -11.55
C GLY A 36 -1.02 -12.53 -11.61
N ARG A 37 -2.30 -12.16 -11.83
CA ARG A 37 -3.43 -13.11 -12.00
C ARG A 37 -3.65 -13.51 -13.46
N ILE A 38 -3.05 -12.80 -14.42
CA ILE A 38 -3.20 -13.08 -15.85
C ILE A 38 -2.29 -14.25 -16.21
N ASP A 39 -2.85 -15.26 -16.88
CA ASP A 39 -2.06 -16.36 -17.43
C ASP A 39 -1.39 -15.91 -18.75
N PRO A 40 -0.05 -15.84 -18.80
CA PRO A 40 0.67 -15.40 -19.99
C PRO A 40 0.54 -16.37 -21.17
N GLU A 41 0.18 -17.63 -20.95
CA GLU A 41 0.00 -18.61 -22.02
C GLU A 41 -1.31 -18.41 -22.78
N THR A 42 -2.35 -17.87 -22.11
CA THR A 42 -3.67 -17.64 -22.70
C THR A 42 -3.88 -16.20 -23.15
N ASP A 43 -3.36 -15.23 -22.39
CA ASP A 43 -3.76 -13.82 -22.52
C ASP A 43 -2.56 -12.84 -22.52
N LEU A 44 -1.53 -13.15 -23.32
CA LEU A 44 -0.30 -12.34 -23.42
C LEU A 44 -0.58 -10.86 -23.77
N GLU A 45 -1.52 -10.58 -24.67
CA GLU A 45 -1.89 -9.20 -25.03
C GLU A 45 -2.49 -8.43 -23.84
N LEU A 46 -3.35 -9.09 -23.07
CA LEU A 46 -3.95 -8.51 -21.86
C LEU A 46 -2.87 -8.27 -20.80
N MET A 47 -1.97 -9.24 -20.59
CA MET A 47 -0.85 -9.09 -19.67
C MET A 47 0.00 -7.87 -20.02
N ASN A 48 0.35 -7.69 -21.31
CA ASN A 48 1.13 -6.54 -21.75
C ASN A 48 0.36 -5.22 -21.56
N TYR A 49 -0.93 -5.19 -21.88
CA TYR A 49 -1.77 -4.00 -21.67
C TYR A 49 -1.85 -3.59 -20.20
N VAL A 50 -2.05 -4.55 -19.30
CA VAL A 50 -2.11 -4.29 -17.85
C VAL A 50 -0.73 -3.88 -17.34
N ALA A 51 0.35 -4.50 -17.80
CA ALA A 51 1.71 -4.12 -17.42
C ALA A 51 2.04 -2.67 -17.80
N ASP A 52 1.68 -2.25 -19.02
CA ASP A 52 1.86 -0.87 -19.47
C ASP A 52 0.99 0.11 -18.66
N SER A 53 -0.22 -0.30 -18.29
CA SER A 53 -1.12 0.49 -17.44
C SER A 53 -0.53 0.68 -16.04
N CYS A 54 -0.03 -0.39 -15.38
CA CYS A 54 0.60 -0.28 -14.07
C CYS A 54 1.88 0.56 -14.10
N LYS A 55 2.67 0.43 -15.17
CA LYS A 55 3.86 1.26 -15.37
C LYS A 55 3.51 2.73 -15.51
N THR A 56 2.46 3.04 -16.27
CA THR A 56 1.99 4.42 -16.47
C THR A 56 1.53 5.02 -15.13
N LEU A 57 0.71 4.27 -14.38
CA LEU A 57 0.28 4.65 -13.04
C LEU A 57 1.48 4.91 -12.11
N TYR A 58 2.50 4.06 -12.12
CA TYR A 58 3.68 4.27 -11.28
C TYR A 58 4.43 5.57 -11.63
N ILE A 59 4.58 5.87 -12.92
CA ILE A 59 5.22 7.11 -13.38
C ILE A 59 4.39 8.32 -12.93
N GLU A 60 3.08 8.29 -13.12
CA GLU A 60 2.18 9.37 -12.69
C GLU A 60 2.31 9.64 -11.18
N ILE A 61 2.30 8.59 -10.36
CA ILE A 61 2.48 8.69 -8.91
C ILE A 61 3.85 9.32 -8.57
N LEU A 62 4.93 8.87 -9.22
CA LEU A 62 6.26 9.43 -8.99
C LEU A 62 6.35 10.90 -9.39
N THR A 63 5.72 11.30 -10.50
CA THR A 63 5.65 12.70 -10.92
C THR A 63 4.84 13.56 -9.94
N GLU A 64 3.72 13.06 -9.43
CA GLU A 64 2.92 13.78 -8.41
C GLU A 64 3.66 13.99 -7.09
N LEU A 65 4.62 13.11 -6.80
CA LEU A 65 5.40 13.04 -5.58
C LEU A 65 6.79 13.66 -5.69
N GLU A 66 7.20 14.12 -6.88
CA GLU A 66 8.56 14.57 -7.18
C GLU A 66 9.06 15.64 -6.18
N ASP A 67 8.22 16.63 -5.89
CA ASP A 67 8.53 17.72 -4.96
C ASP A 67 7.99 17.51 -3.54
N LYS A 68 7.56 16.29 -3.20
CA LYS A 68 6.86 15.97 -1.94
C LYS A 68 7.55 14.82 -1.19
N PRO A 69 8.76 15.03 -0.63
CA PRO A 69 9.57 13.95 -0.07
C PRO A 69 8.91 13.20 1.10
N GLU A 70 8.12 13.90 1.94
CA GLU A 70 7.40 13.25 3.05
C GLU A 70 6.25 12.37 2.55
N GLU A 71 5.51 12.81 1.53
CA GLU A 71 4.47 11.98 0.91
C GLU A 71 5.06 10.82 0.14
N LYS A 72 6.21 11.04 -0.52
CA LYS A 72 6.95 9.99 -1.21
C LYS A 72 7.38 8.89 -0.25
N ALA A 73 7.90 9.25 0.92
CA ALA A 73 8.28 8.27 1.93
C ALA A 73 7.09 7.42 2.41
N LYS A 74 5.92 8.03 2.61
CA LYS A 74 4.69 7.31 2.98
C LYS A 74 4.21 6.36 1.88
N PHE A 75 4.26 6.81 0.63
CA PHE A 75 3.95 5.96 -0.52
C PHE A 75 4.91 4.77 -0.61
N ASP A 76 6.23 5.01 -0.50
CA ASP A 76 7.24 3.96 -0.60
C ASP A 76 7.06 2.92 0.52
N GLU A 77 6.81 3.37 1.77
CA GLU A 77 6.53 2.48 2.91
C GLU A 77 5.26 1.64 2.71
N ALA A 78 4.15 2.26 2.28
CA ALA A 78 2.89 1.56 2.02
C ALA A 78 3.00 0.59 0.83
N TYR A 79 3.75 0.96 -0.20
CA TYR A 79 3.94 0.11 -1.37
C TYR A 79 4.82 -1.11 -1.05
N GLU A 80 5.92 -0.91 -0.31
CA GLU A 80 6.75 -2.01 0.19
C GLU A 80 5.96 -2.94 1.12
N PHE A 81 5.13 -2.38 2.01
CA PHE A 81 4.25 -3.18 2.86
C PHE A 81 3.33 -4.07 2.00
N CYS A 82 2.62 -3.49 1.02
CA CYS A 82 1.69 -4.24 0.18
C CYS A 82 2.35 -5.33 -0.68
N GLN A 83 3.59 -5.12 -1.13
CA GLN A 83 4.35 -6.14 -1.87
C GLN A 83 4.75 -7.34 -1.00
N ASN A 84 4.87 -7.13 0.32
CA ASN A 84 5.28 -8.15 1.28
C ASN A 84 4.10 -8.84 1.98
N GLU A 85 2.87 -8.35 1.81
CA GLU A 85 1.65 -9.05 2.22
C GLU A 85 1.51 -10.37 1.45
N LYS A 86 1.61 -11.49 2.17
CA LYS A 86 1.47 -12.85 1.62
C LYS A 86 0.05 -13.36 1.69
#